data_AF-T1P4A5-F1
#
_entry.id   AF-T1P4A5-F1
#
_cell.length_a   1.000
_cell.length_b   1.000
_cell.length_c   1.000
_cell.angle_alpha   90.00
_cell.angle_beta   90.00
_cell.angle_gamma   90.00
#
_symmetry.space_group_name_H-M   'P 1'
#
loop_
_entity.id
_entity.type
_entity.pdbx_description
1 polymer ?
#
loop_
_entity_poly.entity_id
_entity_poly.type
_entity_poly.pdbx_seq_one_letter_code
_entity_poly.pdbx_strand_id
1 'polypeptide(L)'
;IFALTGVEPHRQKIMLKGATIKDDSAWGANVLKGLKDGATLLLMGSKEEDIPAQPVEKTKFVEDMDDSEIQSALAMPAGLQNLGNTCYMNATVQCLKTVPEFKHAL
;
A
#
# COMPACT_ATOMS: atom_id res chain seq x y z
N ILE A 1 -29.94 10.27 1.77
CA ILE A 1 -28.84 9.54 2.42
C ILE A 1 -27.49 10.01 1.90
N PHE A 2 -27.21 9.89 0.60
CA PHE A 2 -26.00 10.45 -0.04
C PHE A 2 -25.72 11.91 0.34
N ALA A 3 -26.71 12.80 0.23
CA ALA A 3 -26.54 14.22 0.59
C ALA A 3 -26.16 14.50 2.07
N LEU A 4 -26.40 13.53 2.97
CA LEU A 4 -26.06 13.67 4.40
C LEU A 4 -24.75 12.95 4.75
N THR A 5 -24.45 11.82 4.10
CA THR A 5 -23.29 11.00 4.43
C THR A 5 -22.10 11.19 3.48
N GLY A 6 -22.33 11.69 2.26
CA GLY A 6 -21.30 11.80 1.21
C GLY A 6 -20.76 10.44 0.71
N VAL A 7 -21.43 9.34 1.03
CA VAL A 7 -21.07 7.99 0.57
C VAL A 7 -21.83 7.71 -0.72
N GLU A 8 -21.17 7.43 -1.83
CA GLU A 8 -21.82 7.15 -3.12
C GLU A 8 -22.86 6.00 -3.05
N PRO A 9 -24.03 6.09 -3.72
CA PRO A 9 -25.11 5.09 -3.64
C PRO A 9 -24.67 3.65 -3.88
N HIS A 10 -23.76 3.41 -4.82
CA HIS A 10 -23.24 2.07 -5.15
C HIS A 10 -22.40 1.44 -4.03
N ARG A 11 -21.98 2.22 -3.02
CA ARG A 11 -21.20 1.76 -1.85
C ARG A 11 -22.00 1.80 -0.54
N GLN A 12 -23.30 2.10 -0.62
CA GLN A 12 -24.16 2.14 0.56
C GLN A 12 -24.78 0.77 0.77
N LYS A 13 -24.37 0.09 1.85
CA LYS A 13 -25.11 -1.06 2.36
C LYS A 13 -26.05 -0.58 3.47
N ILE A 14 -27.33 -0.47 3.14
CA ILE A 14 -28.38 -0.04 4.08
C ILE A 14 -28.99 -1.27 4.75
N MET A 15 -29.03 -1.25 6.08
CA MET A 15 -29.60 -2.30 6.90
C MET A 15 -30.73 -1.77 7.79
N LEU A 16 -31.82 -2.52 7.87
CA LEU A 16 -32.94 -2.26 8.77
C LEU A 16 -33.26 -3.55 9.55
N LYS A 17 -33.16 -3.49 10.89
CA LYS A 17 -33.45 -4.61 11.81
C LYS A 17 -32.79 -5.95 11.41
N GLY A 18 -31.54 -5.89 10.92
CA GLY A 18 -30.77 -7.07 10.50
C GLY A 18 -30.97 -7.51 9.05
N ALA A 19 -31.92 -6.94 8.31
CA ALA A 19 -32.10 -7.21 6.88
C ALA A 19 -31.36 -6.17 6.02
N THR A 20 -30.65 -6.63 4.99
CA THR A 20 -30.02 -5.75 3.98
C THR A 20 -31.04 -5.41 2.89
N ILE A 21 -31.21 -4.12 2.61
CA ILE A 21 -32.09 -3.65 1.54
C ILE A 21 -31.27 -3.65 0.23
N LYS A 22 -31.77 -4.35 -0.81
CA LYS A 22 -31.18 -4.38 -2.16
C LYS A 22 -31.99 -3.49 -3.10
N ASP A 23 -31.32 -2.90 -4.10
CA ASP A 23 -31.88 -1.91 -5.02
C ASP A 23 -33.05 -2.44 -5.86
N ASP A 24 -32.97 -3.70 -6.32
CA ASP A 24 -33.89 -4.19 -7.33
C ASP A 24 -35.20 -4.79 -6.80
N SER A 25 -35.38 -5.05 -5.49
CA SER A 25 -36.56 -5.85 -5.06
C SER A 25 -37.05 -5.70 -3.61
N ALA A 26 -36.50 -4.82 -2.77
CA ALA A 26 -36.69 -4.97 -1.32
C ALA A 26 -37.39 -3.81 -0.58
N TRP A 27 -38.21 -2.99 -1.25
CA TRP A 27 -39.23 -2.18 -0.55
C TRP A 27 -40.51 -2.99 -0.27
N GLY A 28 -40.38 -4.31 -0.07
CA GLY A 28 -41.50 -5.21 0.20
C GLY A 28 -42.20 -4.88 1.51
N ALA A 29 -43.43 -5.37 1.66
CA ALA A 29 -44.31 -5.13 2.81
C ALA A 29 -43.66 -5.36 4.20
N ASN A 30 -42.62 -6.19 4.29
CA ASN A 30 -41.88 -6.46 5.53
C ASN A 30 -40.93 -5.34 5.94
N VAL A 31 -40.36 -4.58 4.98
CA VAL A 31 -39.51 -3.41 5.25
C VAL A 31 -40.36 -2.21 5.66
N LEU A 32 -41.50 -2.01 4.98
CA LEU A 32 -42.47 -0.95 5.29
C LEU A 32 -43.11 -1.09 6.68
N LYS A 33 -43.37 -2.31 7.15
CA LYS A 33 -43.86 -2.57 8.52
C LYS A 33 -42.84 -2.20 9.62
N GLY A 34 -41.54 -2.25 9.28
CA GLY A 34 -40.45 -1.90 10.19
C GLY A 34 -40.14 -0.40 10.24
N LEU A 35 -40.59 0.35 9.22
CA LEU A 35 -40.34 1.77 9.03
C LEU A 35 -41.45 2.59 9.70
N LYS A 36 -41.29 2.85 11.00
CA LYS A 36 -42.11 3.83 11.73
C LYS A 36 -41.39 5.18 11.72
N ASP A 37 -42.15 6.25 11.94
CA ASP A 37 -41.54 7.58 12.14
C ASP A 37 -40.55 7.51 13.32
N GLY A 38 -39.32 7.98 13.10
CA GLY A 38 -38.19 7.85 14.03
C GLY A 38 -37.40 6.52 13.99
N ALA A 39 -37.62 5.64 13.00
CA ALA A 39 -36.83 4.42 12.86
C ALA A 39 -35.36 4.68 12.43
N THR A 40 -34.40 4.09 13.15
CA THR A 40 -32.97 4.19 12.83
C THR A 40 -32.57 3.21 11.71
N LEU A 41 -31.98 3.74 10.65
CA LEU A 41 -31.35 2.96 9.57
C LEU A 41 -29.85 2.90 9.80
N LEU A 42 -29.27 1.70 9.70
CA LEU A 42 -27.82 1.54 9.76
C LEU A 42 -27.26 1.62 8.33
N LEU A 43 -26.41 2.61 8.07
CA LEU A 43 -25.67 2.72 6.83
C LEU A 43 -24.22 2.29 7.06
N MET A 44 -23.77 1.35 6.25
CA MET A 44 -22.36 0.99 6.15
C MET A 44 -21.86 1.35 4.75
N GLY A 45 -20.81 2.15 4.69
CA GLY A 45 -20.13 2.50 3.45
C GLY A 45 -19.01 3.49 3.72
N SER A 46 -17.98 3.46 2.88
CA SER A 46 -16.83 4.36 2.98
C SER A 46 -16.96 5.47 1.96
N LYS A 47 -16.57 6.69 2.34
CA LYS A 47 -16.39 7.79 1.39
C LYS A 47 -15.15 7.52 0.54
N GLU A 48 -15.15 7.96 -0.71
CA GLU A 48 -14.02 7.73 -1.62
C GLU A 48 -12.71 8.36 -1.11
N GLU A 49 -12.79 9.46 -0.37
CA GLU A 49 -11.63 10.16 0.19
C GLU A 49 -10.92 9.41 1.33
N ASP A 50 -11.55 8.38 1.91
CA ASP A 50 -11.07 7.67 3.11
C ASP A 50 -10.54 6.26 2.79
N ILE A 51 -10.27 5.98 1.51
CA ILE A 51 -9.60 4.76 1.08
C ILE A 51 -8.11 5.08 0.97
N PRO A 52 -7.27 4.68 1.94
CA PRO A 52 -5.83 4.75 1.74
C PRO A 52 -5.50 3.93 0.50
N ALA A 53 -5.01 4.60 -0.54
CA ALA A 53 -4.53 3.95 -1.75
C ALA A 53 -3.54 2.87 -1.31
N GLN A 54 -3.78 1.62 -1.72
CA GLN A 54 -2.84 0.55 -1.44
C GLN A 54 -1.46 0.97 -1.93
N PRO A 55 -0.40 0.78 -1.13
CA PRO A 55 0.96 1.02 -1.59
C PRO A 55 1.15 0.29 -2.92
N VAL A 56 1.42 1.05 -3.98
CA VAL A 56 1.55 0.53 -5.35
C VAL A 56 2.75 -0.41 -5.47
N GLU A 57 3.71 -0.26 -4.56
CA GLU A 57 4.86 -1.13 -4.45
C GLU A 57 4.54 -2.31 -3.53
N LYS A 58 4.50 -3.51 -4.14
CA LYS A 58 4.48 -4.77 -3.39
C LYS A 58 5.72 -4.81 -2.49
N THR A 59 5.50 -5.00 -1.19
CA THR A 59 6.58 -5.24 -0.22
C THR A 59 7.39 -6.45 -0.67
N LYS A 60 8.57 -6.22 -1.25
CA LYS A 60 9.56 -7.27 -1.52
C LYS A 60 10.35 -7.52 -0.23
N PHE A 61 10.50 -8.77 0.14
CA PHE A 61 11.34 -9.17 1.26
C PHE A 61 12.81 -9.22 0.81
N VAL A 62 13.73 -8.93 1.74
CA VAL A 62 15.17 -8.86 1.44
C VAL A 62 15.70 -10.22 0.95
N GLU A 63 15.08 -11.30 1.40
CA GLU A 63 15.38 -12.69 1.03
C GLU A 63 15.05 -13.01 -0.44
N ASP A 64 14.17 -12.23 -1.07
CA ASP A 64 13.75 -12.40 -2.46
C ASP A 64 14.45 -11.41 -3.43
N MET A 65 15.38 -10.58 -2.92
CA MET A 65 16.11 -9.58 -3.70
C MET A 65 17.42 -10.15 -4.23
N ASP A 66 17.79 -9.79 -5.45
CA ASP A 66 19.14 -10.08 -5.96
C ASP A 66 20.20 -9.14 -5.33
N ASP A 67 21.49 -9.50 -5.44
CA ASP A 67 22.59 -8.71 -4.86
C ASP A 67 22.59 -7.24 -5.34
N SER A 68 22.10 -6.98 -6.56
CA SER A 68 22.06 -5.63 -7.14
C SER A 68 20.88 -4.81 -6.61
N GLU A 69 19.73 -5.45 -6.41
CA GLU A 69 18.55 -4.91 -5.79
C GLU A 69 18.85 -4.57 -4.32
N ILE A 70 19.55 -5.45 -3.59
CA ILE A 70 20.01 -5.23 -2.21
C ILE A 70 20.97 -4.03 -2.15
N GLN A 71 21.92 -3.93 -3.09
CA GLN A 71 22.84 -2.79 -3.15
C GLN A 71 22.09 -1.47 -3.39
N SER A 72 21.09 -1.46 -4.28
CA SER A 72 20.29 -0.27 -4.56
C SER A 72 19.43 0.15 -3.38
N ALA A 73 18.79 -0.80 -2.70
CA ALA A 73 17.92 -0.54 -1.55
C ALA A 73 18.68 -0.08 -0.31
N LEU A 74 19.89 -0.62 -0.09
CA LEU A 74 20.76 -0.25 1.04
C LEU A 74 21.71 0.91 0.73
N ALA A 75 21.63 1.50 -0.47
CA ALA A 75 22.58 2.51 -0.96
C ALA A 75 24.05 2.09 -0.78
N MET A 76 24.33 0.79 -0.94
CA MET A 76 25.68 0.27 -0.78
C MET A 76 26.54 0.63 -2.00
N PRO A 77 27.80 1.03 -1.79
CA PRO A 77 28.70 1.33 -2.89
C PRO A 77 28.99 0.07 -3.71
N ALA A 78 29.10 0.22 -5.04
CA ALA A 78 29.44 -0.88 -5.94
C ALA A 78 30.76 -1.55 -5.54
N GLY A 79 30.73 -2.88 -5.47
CA GLY A 79 31.89 -3.74 -5.25
C GLY A 79 32.78 -3.89 -6.47
N LEU A 80 33.88 -4.64 -6.34
CA LEU A 80 34.79 -4.97 -7.43
C LEU A 80 34.75 -6.48 -7.69
N GLN A 81 34.51 -6.88 -8.93
CA GLN A 81 34.51 -8.28 -9.33
C GLN A 81 35.92 -8.88 -9.19
N ASN A 82 36.02 -10.04 -8.55
CA ASN A 82 37.28 -10.77 -8.44
C ASN A 82 37.48 -11.61 -9.72
N LEU A 83 38.57 -11.38 -10.42
CA LEU A 83 38.97 -12.10 -11.65
C LEU A 83 39.98 -13.23 -11.38
N GLY A 84 39.92 -13.83 -10.18
CA GLY A 84 40.84 -14.88 -9.74
C GLY A 84 42.18 -14.30 -9.26
N ASN A 85 42.52 -14.53 -7.98
CA ASN A 85 43.71 -13.93 -7.35
C ASN A 85 43.81 -12.42 -7.58
N THR A 86 42.70 -11.67 -7.55
CA THR A 86 42.70 -10.19 -7.60
C THR A 86 42.08 -9.56 -6.36
N CYS A 87 41.78 -10.37 -5.34
CA CYS A 87 41.22 -9.90 -4.08
C CYS A 87 42.13 -8.89 -3.35
N TYR A 88 43.45 -9.08 -3.41
CA TYR A 88 44.40 -8.13 -2.83
C TYR A 88 44.28 -6.75 -3.51
N MET A 89 44.21 -6.73 -4.84
CA MET A 89 44.07 -5.49 -5.62
C MET A 89 42.73 -4.82 -5.31
N ASN A 90 41.65 -5.59 -5.30
CA ASN A 90 40.32 -5.08 -5.00
C ASN A 90 40.26 -4.46 -3.60
N ALA A 91 40.87 -5.11 -2.59
CA ALA A 91 40.96 -4.58 -1.23
C ALA A 91 41.77 -3.28 -1.19
N THR A 92 42.94 -3.23 -1.84
CA THR A 92 43.77 -2.02 -1.88
C THR A 92 43.03 -0.84 -2.51
N VAL A 93 42.36 -1.04 -3.66
CA VAL A 93 41.60 0.03 -4.34
C VAL A 93 40.44 0.51 -3.48
N GLN A 94 39.71 -0.39 -2.83
CA GLN A 94 38.61 -0.02 -1.93
C GLN A 94 39.09 0.76 -0.70
N CYS A 95 40.25 0.40 -0.13
CA CYS A 95 40.87 1.18 0.94
C CYS A 95 41.26 2.59 0.48
N LEU A 96 41.83 2.76 -0.71
CA LEU A 96 42.17 4.09 -1.23
C LEU A 96 40.93 4.93 -1.55
N LYS A 97 39.84 4.29 -1.98
CA LYS A 97 38.55 4.94 -2.25
C LYS A 97 37.95 5.58 -0.98
N THR A 98 38.34 5.20 0.24
CA THR A 98 37.82 5.86 1.45
C THR A 98 38.50 7.19 1.75
N VAL A 99 39.63 7.50 1.11
CA VAL A 99 40.41 8.73 1.33
C VAL A 99 39.91 9.85 0.38
N PRO A 100 39.23 10.89 0.88
CA PRO A 100 38.67 11.95 0.03
C PRO A 100 39.72 12.75 -0.74
N GLU A 101 40.88 13.00 -0.13
CA GLU A 101 41.98 13.76 -0.74
C GLU A 101 42.54 13.03 -1.97
N PHE A 102 42.65 11.70 -1.88
CA PHE A 102 43.10 10.87 -2.99
C PHE A 102 42.06 10.84 -4.12
N LYS A 103 40.77 10.80 -3.78
CA LYS A 103 39.67 10.88 -4.76
C LYS A 103 39.60 12.22 -5.48
N HIS A 104 39.88 13.34 -4.82
CA HIS A 104 39.85 14.65 -5.48
C HIS A 104 41.06 14.89 -6.38
N ALA A 105 42.16 14.18 -6.16
CA ALA A 105 43.38 14.29 -6.95
C ALA A 105 43.37 13.47 -8.26
N LEU A 106 42.39 12.56 -8.42
CA LEU A 106 42.19 11.69 -9.58
C LEU A 106 40.91 12.05 -10.32
#